data_AF-A0A7T4T537-F1
#
_entry.id   AF-A0A7T4T537-F1
#
_cell.length_a   1.000
_cell.length_b   1.000
_cell.length_c   1.000
_cell.angle_alpha   90.00
_cell.angle_beta   90.00
_cell.angle_gamma   90.00
#
_symmetry.space_group_name_H-M   'P 1'
#
loop_
_entity.id
_entity.type
_entity.pdbx_description
1 polymer ?
#
loop_
_entity_poly.entity_id
_entity_poly.type
_entity_poly.pdbx_seq_one_letter_code
_entity_poly.pdbx_strand_id
1 'polypeptide(L)'
;MARRSRRPENEALFSSHIYRGPQHAEHYRNFLHDHAGDEALAFVDESYRAATTQTQGYYTLTAAVVANADIPLMREALKAQAGGTYWHTTEAFSQRSPEQASAAGVWIGNIGPMLEVTSDHIDQGVITVHTAVPPWPEDRQYRQHRVMALEEARTECMTTLLKNLADDPRGEISGVVFESRSSGAGQNMDKTDQLTISRLQDSGVIPTQMGAVFISPAVEPVLWSADLTALRTERTSDSAYPCPHAPRRATLAAINISDYAMTWFPASDPSE
;
A
#
# COMPACT_ATOMS: atom_id res chain seq x y z
N MET A 1 -15.22 35.20 14.40
CA MET A 1 -13.87 34.83 13.94
C MET A 1 -13.35 33.70 14.82
N ALA A 2 -13.45 32.46 14.34
CA ALA A 2 -12.90 31.32 15.07
C ALA A 2 -11.38 31.31 14.92
N ARG A 3 -10.65 31.36 16.04
CA ARG A 3 -9.22 31.05 16.09
C ARG A 3 -9.05 29.62 15.55
N ARG A 4 -8.59 29.45 14.31
CA ARG A 4 -7.97 28.19 13.89
C ARG A 4 -6.78 28.00 14.84
N SER A 5 -6.88 27.05 15.76
CA SER A 5 -5.71 26.66 16.54
C SER A 5 -4.66 26.18 15.53
N ARG A 6 -3.55 26.91 15.40
CA ARG A 6 -2.38 26.37 14.71
C ARG A 6 -2.02 25.09 15.44
N ARG A 7 -2.16 23.95 14.76
CA ARG A 7 -1.62 22.69 15.28
C ARG A 7 -0.11 22.87 15.43
N PRO A 8 0.50 22.27 16.46
CA PRO A 8 1.96 22.15 16.52
C PRO A 8 2.48 21.60 15.19
N GLU A 9 3.59 22.14 14.68
CA GLU A 9 4.16 21.71 13.39
C GLU A 9 4.49 20.21 13.37
N ASN A 10 4.92 19.68 14.52
CA ASN A 10 5.19 18.25 14.72
C ASN A 10 3.92 17.37 14.80
N GLU A 11 2.72 17.95 14.74
CA GLU A 11 1.43 17.25 14.74
C GLU A 11 0.64 17.50 13.45
N ALA A 12 1.30 17.97 12.39
CA ALA A 12 0.67 18.27 11.10
C ALA A 12 -0.12 17.07 10.54
N LEU A 13 0.45 15.87 10.68
CA LEU A 13 -0.12 14.60 10.19
C LEU A 13 -1.23 14.01 11.07
N PHE A 14 -1.48 14.57 12.26
CA PHE A 14 -2.44 14.04 13.21
C PHE A 14 -3.86 14.43 12.84
N SER A 15 -4.80 13.51 13.06
CA SER A 15 -6.24 13.76 12.95
C SER A 15 -6.93 13.39 14.26
N SER A 16 -8.23 13.68 14.38
CA SER A 16 -8.98 13.29 15.59
C SER A 16 -8.93 11.77 15.83
N HIS A 17 -8.83 10.99 14.76
CA HIS A 17 -8.65 9.54 14.79
C HIS A 17 -7.35 9.14 15.47
N ILE A 18 -6.23 9.77 15.10
CA ILE A 18 -4.91 9.45 15.65
C ILE A 18 -4.83 9.83 17.14
N TYR A 19 -5.36 10.99 17.53
CA TYR A 19 -5.38 11.41 18.94
C TYR A 19 -6.25 10.49 19.82
N ARG A 20 -7.35 9.96 19.28
CA ARG A 20 -8.26 9.05 19.99
C ARG A 20 -7.94 7.58 19.75
N GLY A 21 -6.89 7.31 18.98
CA GLY A 21 -6.51 5.98 18.54
C GLY A 21 -6.02 5.11 19.70
N PRO A 22 -5.88 3.80 19.47
CA PRO A 22 -5.46 2.89 20.51
C PRO A 22 -4.02 3.21 20.99
N GLN A 23 -3.75 2.88 22.26
CA GLN A 23 -2.43 3.12 22.86
C GLN A 23 -1.33 2.34 22.15
N HIS A 24 -1.60 1.10 21.70
CA HIS A 24 -0.63 0.25 21.00
C HIS A 24 -0.12 0.82 19.66
N ALA A 25 -0.74 1.88 19.13
CA ALA A 25 -0.28 2.62 17.96
C ALA A 25 0.77 3.71 18.31
N GLU A 26 1.43 3.64 19.46
CA GLU A 26 2.44 4.63 19.88
C GLU A 26 3.61 4.71 18.89
N HIS A 27 4.14 3.57 18.45
CA HIS A 27 5.18 3.52 17.44
C HIS A 27 4.77 4.24 16.13
N TYR A 28 3.49 4.13 15.75
CA TYR A 28 2.95 4.84 14.59
C TYR A 28 2.88 6.36 14.82
N ARG A 29 2.47 6.80 16.02
CA ARG A 29 2.49 8.24 16.35
C ARG A 29 3.90 8.82 16.34
N ASN A 30 4.89 8.06 16.82
CA ASN A 30 6.30 8.48 16.77
C ASN A 30 6.77 8.62 15.32
N PHE A 31 6.46 7.63 14.46
CA PHE A 31 6.72 7.73 13.03
C PHE A 31 6.10 9.00 12.41
N LEU A 32 4.83 9.31 12.75
CA LEU A 32 4.19 10.53 12.27
C LEU A 32 4.83 11.81 12.79
N HIS A 33 5.42 11.80 13.99
CA HIS A 33 6.17 12.95 14.49
C HIS A 33 7.50 13.13 13.72
N ASP A 34 8.22 12.03 13.48
CA ASP A 34 9.51 12.04 12.81
C ASP A 34 9.38 12.50 11.34
N HIS A 35 8.25 12.19 10.71
CA HIS A 35 7.94 12.57 9.32
C HIS A 35 6.98 13.77 9.19
N ALA A 36 6.74 14.53 10.27
CA ALA A 36 5.81 15.67 10.24
C ALA A 36 6.25 16.80 9.30
N GLY A 37 7.55 16.88 9.02
CA GLY A 37 8.16 17.85 8.09
C GLY A 37 8.17 17.43 6.62
N ASP A 38 7.84 16.17 6.32
CA ASP A 38 7.85 15.65 4.96
C ASP A 38 6.73 16.28 4.14
N GLU A 39 6.97 16.55 2.85
CA GLU A 39 5.95 17.14 1.97
C GLU A 39 4.78 16.17 1.69
N ALA A 40 5.08 14.87 1.65
CA ALA A 40 4.14 13.80 1.39
C ALA A 40 4.62 12.49 2.01
N LEU A 41 3.67 11.58 2.27
CA LEU A 41 3.96 10.19 2.66
C LEU A 41 3.39 9.22 1.63
N ALA A 42 4.01 8.05 1.52
CA ALA A 42 3.49 6.93 0.74
C ALA A 42 2.75 5.94 1.63
N PHE A 43 1.55 5.54 1.24
CA PHE A 43 0.75 4.50 1.88
C PHE A 43 0.71 3.29 0.96
N VAL A 44 1.13 2.13 1.46
CA VAL A 44 1.40 0.96 0.64
C VAL A 44 0.52 -0.20 1.06
N ASP A 45 -0.17 -0.75 0.07
CA ASP A 45 -0.94 -1.98 0.21
C ASP A 45 -0.48 -3.05 -0.80
N GLU A 46 -0.71 -4.31 -0.44
CA GLU A 46 -0.32 -5.50 -1.18
C GLU A 46 -1.54 -6.17 -1.79
N SER A 47 -1.43 -6.55 -3.08
CA SER A 47 -2.36 -7.48 -3.69
C SER A 47 -1.62 -8.53 -4.49
N TYR A 48 -2.02 -9.79 -4.37
CA TYR A 48 -1.41 -10.89 -5.11
C TYR A 48 -2.44 -11.96 -5.45
N ARG A 49 -2.15 -12.67 -6.54
CA ARG A 49 -2.80 -13.95 -6.88
C ARG A 49 -1.72 -15.01 -6.93
N ALA A 50 -1.81 -15.98 -6.03
CA ALA A 50 -0.89 -17.11 -6.04
C ALA A 50 -0.92 -17.85 -7.38
N ALA A 51 0.26 -18.22 -7.88
CA ALA A 51 0.36 -19.08 -9.05
C ALA A 51 -0.18 -20.48 -8.74
N THR A 52 -0.82 -21.09 -9.73
CA THR A 52 -1.20 -22.51 -9.69
C THR A 52 -0.25 -23.31 -10.58
N THR A 53 -0.49 -24.61 -10.66
CA THR A 53 0.27 -25.51 -11.55
C THR A 53 0.03 -25.23 -13.04
N GLN A 54 -1.07 -24.52 -13.35
CA GLN A 54 -1.52 -24.26 -14.72
C GLN A 54 -1.58 -22.77 -15.05
N THR A 55 -1.68 -21.90 -14.04
CA THR A 55 -1.91 -20.46 -14.23
C THR A 55 -0.85 -19.64 -13.54
N GLN A 56 -0.30 -18.69 -14.28
CA GLN A 56 0.60 -17.67 -13.75
C GLN A 56 -0.10 -16.83 -12.67
N GLY A 57 0.60 -16.64 -11.56
CA GLY A 57 0.22 -15.72 -10.51
C GLY A 57 0.76 -14.32 -10.76
N TYR A 58 0.44 -13.40 -9.87
CA TYR A 58 1.04 -12.07 -9.86
C TYR A 58 1.22 -11.61 -8.43
N TYR A 59 2.10 -10.64 -8.27
CA TYR A 59 2.32 -9.95 -7.01
C TYR A 59 2.42 -8.45 -7.29
N THR A 60 1.72 -7.64 -6.50
CA THR A 60 1.72 -6.18 -6.64
C THR A 60 1.90 -5.49 -5.29
N LEU A 61 2.65 -4.38 -5.30
CA LEU A 61 2.60 -3.37 -4.25
C LEU A 61 2.14 -2.06 -4.88
N THR A 62 1.19 -1.39 -4.24
CA THR A 62 0.69 -0.10 -4.70
C THR A 62 0.90 0.94 -3.62
N ALA A 63 1.61 2.02 -3.96
CA ALA A 63 1.76 3.20 -3.13
C ALA A 63 0.79 4.31 -3.58
N ALA A 64 -0.07 4.74 -2.67
CA ALA A 64 -0.77 6.01 -2.75
C ALA A 64 0.11 7.10 -2.10
N VAL A 65 0.59 8.06 -2.89
CA VAL A 65 1.38 9.19 -2.37
C VAL A 65 0.43 10.33 -2.03
N VAL A 66 0.45 10.78 -0.78
CA VAL A 66 -0.50 11.77 -0.26
C VAL A 66 0.28 12.93 0.36
N ALA A 67 -0.07 14.15 -0.04
CA ALA A 67 0.52 15.35 0.54
C ALA A 67 0.22 15.43 2.04
N ASN A 68 1.19 15.88 2.83
CA ASN A 68 1.10 15.98 4.29
C ASN A 68 -0.17 16.72 4.75
N ALA A 69 -0.50 17.82 4.08
CA ALA A 69 -1.67 18.64 4.37
C ALA A 69 -3.01 17.90 4.17
N ASP A 70 -3.06 16.91 3.28
CA ASP A 70 -4.26 16.15 2.94
C ASP A 70 -4.43 14.90 3.81
N ILE A 71 -3.36 14.33 4.37
CA ILE A 71 -3.39 13.10 5.16
C ILE A 71 -4.41 13.18 6.32
N PRO A 72 -4.45 14.22 7.18
CA PRO A 72 -5.46 14.33 8.22
C PRO A 72 -6.90 14.44 7.71
N LEU A 73 -7.10 15.10 6.56
CA LEU A 73 -8.41 15.35 5.97
C LEU A 73 -8.96 14.07 5.36
N MET A 74 -8.14 13.43 4.52
CA MET A 74 -8.45 12.18 3.86
C MET A 74 -8.79 11.07 4.86
N ARG A 75 -8.00 10.96 5.94
CA ARG A 75 -8.23 9.95 6.98
C ARG A 75 -9.61 10.06 7.61
N GLU A 76 -10.08 11.27 7.92
CA GLU A 76 -11.40 11.47 8.51
C GLU A 76 -12.52 11.34 7.47
N ALA A 77 -12.28 11.79 6.23
CA ALA A 77 -13.24 11.64 5.14
C ALA A 77 -13.49 10.16 4.80
N LEU A 78 -12.43 9.36 4.72
CA LEU A 78 -12.52 7.91 4.50
C LEU A 78 -13.31 7.23 5.62
N LYS A 79 -12.99 7.53 6.88
CA LYS A 79 -13.74 6.99 8.03
C LYS A 79 -15.21 7.39 8.03
N ALA A 80 -15.50 8.65 7.73
CA ALA A 80 -16.87 9.14 7.65
C ALA A 80 -17.65 8.41 6.54
N GLN A 81 -17.00 8.18 5.40
CA GLN A 81 -17.59 7.46 4.26
C GLN A 81 -17.79 5.97 4.55
N ALA A 82 -16.83 5.31 5.19
CA ALA A 82 -16.93 3.91 5.57
C ALA A 82 -17.91 3.65 6.73
N GLY A 83 -18.21 4.66 7.54
CA GLY A 83 -19.04 4.51 8.74
C GLY A 83 -18.38 3.71 9.87
N GLY A 84 -17.05 3.56 9.84
CA GLY A 84 -16.30 2.69 10.73
C GLY A 84 -14.81 3.03 10.83
N THR A 85 -14.08 2.19 11.56
CA THR A 85 -12.63 2.32 11.73
C THR A 85 -11.86 1.27 10.93
N TYR A 86 -12.54 0.43 10.17
CA TYR A 86 -11.92 -0.57 9.31
C TYR A 86 -12.73 -0.67 8.03
N TRP A 87 -12.02 -0.76 6.91
CA TRP A 87 -12.60 -0.96 5.59
C TRP A 87 -11.55 -1.62 4.69
N HIS A 88 -11.96 -2.56 3.85
CA HIS A 88 -11.11 -3.21 2.86
C HIS A 88 -11.98 -3.66 1.67
N THR A 89 -11.47 -3.50 0.44
CA THR A 89 -12.13 -3.89 -0.81
C THR A 89 -12.62 -5.35 -0.78
N THR A 90 -11.83 -6.28 -0.24
CA THR A 90 -12.18 -7.70 -0.13
C THR A 90 -13.45 -7.90 0.70
N GLU A 91 -13.57 -7.21 1.84
CA GLU A 91 -14.78 -7.27 2.68
C GLU A 91 -15.96 -6.57 2.01
N ALA A 92 -15.72 -5.44 1.34
CA ALA A 92 -16.74 -4.72 0.59
C ALA A 92 -17.40 -5.58 -0.51
N PHE A 93 -16.65 -6.46 -1.17
CA PHE A 93 -17.21 -7.42 -2.14
C PHE A 93 -17.90 -8.64 -1.50
N SER A 94 -17.48 -9.02 -0.30
CA SER A 94 -17.93 -10.23 0.40
C SER A 94 -19.19 -10.00 1.24
N GLN A 95 -19.33 -8.83 1.86
CA GLN A 95 -20.42 -8.49 2.78
C GLN A 95 -21.56 -7.72 2.08
N ARG A 96 -22.04 -8.24 0.95
CA ARG A 96 -23.07 -7.57 0.15
C ARG A 96 -24.39 -7.47 0.92
N SER A 97 -24.92 -6.25 1.05
CA SER A 97 -26.33 -6.08 1.43
C SER A 97 -27.25 -6.54 0.29
N PRO A 98 -28.54 -6.85 0.53
CA PRO A 98 -29.49 -7.20 -0.53
C PRO A 98 -29.59 -6.12 -1.63
N GLU A 99 -29.41 -4.85 -1.28
CA GLU A 99 -29.39 -3.70 -2.20
C GLU A 99 -28.09 -3.63 -3.04
N GLN A 100 -27.04 -4.31 -2.59
CA GLN A 100 -25.73 -4.45 -3.26
C GLN A 100 -25.53 -5.86 -3.86
N ALA A 101 -26.61 -6.61 -4.12
CA ALA A 101 -26.52 -8.00 -4.58
C ALA A 101 -25.78 -8.15 -5.93
N SER A 102 -25.80 -7.12 -6.78
CA SER A 102 -25.04 -7.09 -8.03
C SER A 102 -23.64 -6.48 -7.83
N ALA A 103 -22.69 -6.90 -8.67
CA ALA A 103 -21.36 -6.28 -8.68
C ALA A 103 -21.47 -4.75 -8.86
N ALA A 104 -22.36 -4.28 -9.75
CA ALA A 104 -22.62 -2.85 -9.94
C ALA A 104 -23.14 -2.15 -8.67
N GLY A 105 -23.96 -2.83 -7.87
CA GLY A 105 -24.46 -2.31 -6.60
C GLY A 105 -23.35 -2.12 -5.55
N VAL A 106 -22.40 -3.06 -5.46
CA VAL A 106 -21.21 -2.93 -4.60
C VAL A 106 -20.34 -1.75 -5.05
N TRP A 107 -20.17 -1.56 -6.36
CA TRP A 107 -19.44 -0.42 -6.90
C TRP A 107 -20.10 0.90 -6.54
N ILE A 108 -21.38 1.08 -6.84
CA ILE A 108 -22.08 2.34 -6.62
C ILE A 108 -22.22 2.65 -5.13
N GLY A 109 -22.51 1.64 -4.31
CA GLY A 109 -22.86 1.83 -2.91
C GLY A 109 -21.70 1.70 -1.91
N ASN A 110 -20.53 1.21 -2.31
CA ASN A 110 -19.42 0.97 -1.38
C ASN A 110 -18.07 1.44 -1.95
N ILE A 111 -17.63 0.89 -3.09
CA ILE A 111 -16.30 1.19 -3.64
C ILE A 111 -16.21 2.61 -4.23
N GLY A 112 -17.22 3.01 -5.01
CA GLY A 112 -17.26 4.28 -5.74
C GLY A 112 -17.11 5.50 -4.83
N PRO A 113 -17.93 5.63 -3.76
CA PRO A 113 -17.79 6.73 -2.82
C PRO A 113 -16.42 6.79 -2.13
N MET A 114 -15.82 5.63 -1.83
CA MET A 114 -14.46 5.57 -1.26
C MET A 114 -13.39 6.01 -2.28
N LEU A 115 -13.56 5.65 -3.56
CA LEU A 115 -12.70 6.12 -4.65
C LEU A 115 -12.83 7.62 -4.87
N GLU A 116 -14.02 8.20 -4.72
CA GLU A 116 -14.24 9.65 -4.82
C GLU A 116 -13.44 10.38 -3.75
N VAL A 117 -13.59 10.00 -2.47
CA VAL A 117 -12.78 10.55 -1.37
C VAL A 117 -11.29 10.41 -1.65
N THR A 118 -10.86 9.22 -2.09
CA THR A 118 -9.45 8.97 -2.43
C THR A 118 -8.96 9.90 -3.54
N SER A 119 -9.76 10.07 -4.59
CA SER A 119 -9.41 10.88 -5.77
C SER A 119 -9.36 12.38 -5.48
N ASP A 120 -10.11 12.83 -4.47
CA ASP A 120 -10.12 14.23 -4.03
C ASP A 120 -8.86 14.61 -3.24
N HIS A 121 -8.14 13.63 -2.69
CA HIS A 121 -6.99 13.86 -1.80
C HIS A 121 -5.65 13.34 -2.33
N ILE A 122 -5.62 12.39 -3.27
CA ILE A 122 -4.38 11.96 -3.93
C ILE A 122 -4.04 12.90 -5.09
N ASP A 123 -3.20 13.90 -4.81
CA ASP A 123 -2.65 14.82 -5.83
C ASP A 123 -1.24 14.39 -6.28
N GLN A 124 -0.47 13.77 -5.37
CA GLN A 124 0.91 13.32 -5.60
C GLN A 124 0.99 11.95 -6.31
N GLY A 125 -0.13 11.39 -6.77
CA GLY A 125 -0.16 10.22 -7.67
C GLY A 125 -0.05 8.85 -7.00
N VAL A 126 -0.08 7.82 -7.85
CA VAL A 126 -0.09 6.40 -7.46
C VAL A 126 1.03 5.69 -8.21
N ILE A 127 1.83 4.90 -7.48
CA ILE A 127 2.86 4.03 -8.06
C ILE A 127 2.46 2.59 -7.77
N THR A 128 2.20 1.80 -8.82
CA THR A 128 1.98 0.36 -8.70
C THR A 128 3.17 -0.36 -9.30
N VAL A 129 3.80 -1.24 -8.52
CA VAL A 129 4.82 -2.16 -9.00
C VAL A 129 4.21 -3.56 -9.07
N HIS A 130 4.33 -4.22 -10.22
CA HIS A 130 3.88 -5.60 -10.39
C HIS A 130 4.97 -6.49 -10.95
N THR A 131 5.00 -7.73 -10.46
CA THR A 131 5.82 -8.83 -10.98
C THR A 131 4.96 -10.06 -11.20
N ALA A 132 5.39 -10.89 -12.14
CA ALA A 132 4.65 -12.09 -12.51
C ALA A 132 5.22 -13.29 -11.74
N VAL A 133 4.35 -14.07 -11.10
CA VAL A 133 4.76 -15.25 -10.32
C VAL A 133 4.59 -16.48 -11.21
N PRO A 134 5.67 -17.17 -11.62
CA PRO A 134 5.58 -18.28 -12.56
C PRO A 134 4.79 -19.47 -11.99
N PRO A 135 4.16 -20.30 -12.83
CA PRO A 135 3.54 -21.55 -12.40
C PRO A 135 4.61 -22.55 -11.91
N TRP A 136 4.24 -23.38 -10.94
CA TRP A 136 5.14 -24.37 -10.34
C TRP A 136 4.56 -25.79 -10.44
N PRO A 137 5.40 -26.82 -10.61
CA PRO A 137 4.94 -28.20 -10.67
C PRO A 137 4.31 -28.64 -9.34
N GLU A 138 3.29 -29.51 -9.42
CA GLU A 138 2.64 -30.08 -8.23
C GLU A 138 3.53 -31.18 -7.66
N ASP A 139 4.39 -30.82 -6.71
CA ASP A 139 5.24 -31.75 -5.99
C ASP A 139 5.01 -31.68 -4.46
N ARG A 140 5.72 -32.53 -3.70
CA ARG A 140 5.61 -32.56 -2.23
C ARG A 140 6.05 -31.25 -1.56
N GLN A 141 6.77 -30.39 -2.28
CA GLN A 141 7.29 -29.10 -1.82
C GLN A 141 6.48 -27.91 -2.37
N TYR A 142 5.41 -28.13 -3.14
CA TYR A 142 4.57 -27.09 -3.76
C TYR A 142 4.18 -25.96 -2.79
N ARG A 143 3.81 -26.29 -1.54
CA ARG A 143 3.49 -25.28 -0.52
C ARG A 143 4.67 -24.38 -0.17
N GLN A 144 5.87 -24.95 -0.06
CA GLN A 144 7.09 -24.22 0.27
C GLN A 144 7.56 -23.37 -0.91
N HIS A 145 7.57 -23.93 -2.13
CA HIS A 145 7.90 -23.18 -3.36
C HIS A 145 6.99 -21.96 -3.54
N ARG A 146 5.68 -22.12 -3.30
CA ARG A 146 4.73 -21.02 -3.40
C ARG A 146 5.01 -19.89 -2.41
N VAL A 147 5.35 -20.22 -1.16
CA VAL A 147 5.67 -19.20 -0.14
C VAL A 147 6.97 -18.48 -0.51
N MET A 148 8.00 -19.23 -0.91
CA MET A 148 9.29 -18.65 -1.33
C MET A 148 9.11 -17.71 -2.53
N ALA A 149 8.38 -18.13 -3.57
CA ALA A 149 8.14 -17.32 -4.75
C ALA A 149 7.38 -16.02 -4.44
N LEU A 150 6.42 -16.04 -3.50
CA LEU A 150 5.71 -14.84 -3.08
C LEU A 150 6.62 -13.89 -2.28
N GLU A 151 7.49 -14.40 -1.40
CA GLU A 151 8.44 -13.56 -0.65
C GLU A 151 9.56 -12.98 -1.53
N GLU A 152 10.01 -13.73 -2.55
CA GLU A 152 10.92 -13.24 -3.59
C GLU A 152 10.26 -12.12 -4.40
N ALA A 153 9.04 -12.35 -4.89
CA ALA A 153 8.26 -11.35 -5.62
C ALA A 153 7.99 -10.10 -4.77
N ARG A 154 7.70 -10.27 -3.47
CA ARG A 154 7.58 -9.17 -2.52
C ARG A 154 8.86 -8.36 -2.42
N THR A 155 9.99 -9.03 -2.24
CA THR A 155 11.28 -8.37 -2.09
C THR A 155 11.62 -7.56 -3.35
N GLU A 156 11.36 -8.12 -4.53
CA GLU A 156 11.55 -7.46 -5.83
C GLU A 156 10.64 -6.22 -5.97
N CYS A 157 9.34 -6.37 -5.69
CA CYS A 157 8.38 -5.27 -5.73
C CYS A 157 8.73 -4.18 -4.71
N MET A 158 9.08 -4.54 -3.48
CA MET A 158 9.41 -3.58 -2.42
C MET A 158 10.69 -2.81 -2.75
N THR A 159 11.73 -3.50 -3.24
CA THR A 159 12.97 -2.86 -3.69
C THR A 159 12.70 -1.84 -4.79
N THR A 160 11.93 -2.25 -5.80
CA THR A 160 11.58 -1.38 -6.93
C THR A 160 10.73 -0.20 -6.48
N LEU A 161 9.71 -0.43 -5.64
CA LEU A 161 8.80 0.60 -5.17
C LEU A 161 9.54 1.65 -4.34
N LEU A 162 10.31 1.22 -3.33
CA LEU A 162 11.03 2.14 -2.44
C LEU A 162 12.07 2.96 -3.21
N LYS A 163 12.76 2.35 -4.18
CA LYS A 163 13.67 3.10 -5.05
C LYS A 163 12.95 4.17 -5.86
N ASN A 164 11.79 3.85 -6.45
CA ASN A 164 11.01 4.83 -7.21
C ASN A 164 10.44 5.94 -6.34
N LEU A 165 10.12 5.66 -5.08
CA LEU A 165 9.69 6.67 -4.10
C LEU A 165 10.85 7.60 -3.67
N ALA A 166 12.05 7.03 -3.48
CA ALA A 166 13.25 7.80 -3.16
C ALA A 166 13.67 8.73 -4.31
N ASP A 167 13.56 8.23 -5.54
CA ASP A 167 13.95 8.94 -6.76
C ASP A 167 12.78 9.75 -7.38
N ASP A 168 11.68 9.98 -6.65
CA ASP A 168 10.49 10.63 -7.23
C ASP A 168 10.82 12.07 -7.68
N PRO A 169 10.63 12.40 -8.97
CA PRO A 169 11.01 13.70 -9.52
C PRO A 169 10.19 14.87 -8.97
N ARG A 170 9.10 14.61 -8.24
CA ARG A 170 8.23 15.62 -7.63
C ARG A 170 8.68 16.02 -6.24
N GLY A 171 9.59 15.27 -5.63
CA GLY A 171 10.08 15.47 -4.28
C GLY A 171 10.39 14.11 -3.64
N GLU A 172 11.48 14.05 -2.88
CA GLU A 172 11.89 12.82 -2.21
C GLU A 172 10.83 12.40 -1.18
N ILE A 173 10.33 11.16 -1.30
CA ILE A 173 9.40 10.58 -0.34
C ILE A 173 10.19 9.78 0.69
N SER A 174 10.42 10.35 1.88
CA SER A 174 11.18 9.70 2.96
C SER A 174 10.32 8.90 3.93
N GLY A 175 9.00 9.10 4.00
CA GLY A 175 8.13 8.36 4.91
C GLY A 175 7.18 7.40 4.21
N VAL A 176 7.27 6.11 4.54
CA VAL A 176 6.44 5.04 3.96
C VAL A 176 5.65 4.29 5.03
N VAL A 177 4.35 4.14 4.82
CA VAL A 177 3.42 3.42 5.70
C VAL A 177 2.92 2.18 4.99
N PHE A 178 3.32 1.00 5.46
CA PHE A 178 2.85 -0.28 4.95
C PHE A 178 1.68 -0.82 5.77
N GLU A 179 0.78 -1.53 5.10
CA GLU A 179 -0.10 -2.47 5.79
C GLU A 179 0.71 -3.57 6.48
N SER A 180 0.45 -3.78 7.77
CA SER A 180 1.08 -4.83 8.57
C SER A 180 0.61 -6.22 8.15
N ARG A 181 1.57 -7.14 7.98
CA ARG A 181 1.33 -8.55 7.67
C ARG A 181 1.36 -9.44 8.90
N SER A 182 1.58 -8.87 10.09
CA SER A 182 1.67 -9.62 11.35
C SER A 182 0.31 -9.92 11.98
N SER A 183 -0.80 -9.69 11.28
CA SER A 183 -2.16 -10.01 11.71
C SER A 183 -2.48 -11.50 11.49
N GLY A 184 -1.88 -12.39 12.27
CA GLY A 184 -2.09 -13.84 12.12
C GLY A 184 -1.11 -14.70 12.92
N ALA A 185 -1.21 -16.02 12.78
CA ALA A 185 -0.54 -17.03 13.61
C ALA A 185 1.01 -16.93 13.62
N GLY A 186 1.57 -16.04 14.45
CA GLY A 186 2.92 -16.12 15.00
C GLY A 186 4.09 -15.81 14.05
N GLN A 187 3.84 -15.33 12.83
CA GLN A 187 4.90 -14.94 11.88
C GLN A 187 5.10 -13.42 11.98
N ASN A 188 6.26 -12.99 12.46
CA ASN A 188 6.63 -11.57 12.51
C ASN A 188 7.12 -11.12 11.12
N MET A 189 6.22 -11.13 10.14
CA MET A 189 6.56 -10.83 8.74
C MET A 189 6.98 -9.37 8.54
N ASP A 190 6.46 -8.46 9.38
CA ASP A 190 6.90 -7.07 9.39
C ASP A 190 8.40 -6.96 9.72
N LYS A 191 8.94 -7.83 10.59
CA LYS A 191 10.38 -7.88 10.88
C LYS A 191 11.19 -8.33 9.67
N THR A 192 10.67 -9.23 8.85
CA THR A 192 11.32 -9.62 7.59
C THR A 192 11.39 -8.44 6.64
N ASP A 193 10.31 -7.67 6.51
CA ASP A 193 10.31 -6.46 5.67
C ASP A 193 11.26 -5.39 6.20
N GLN A 194 11.28 -5.17 7.52
CA GLN A 194 12.23 -4.25 8.16
C GLN A 194 13.69 -4.63 7.85
N LEU A 195 14.02 -5.93 7.92
CA LEU A 195 15.37 -6.40 7.57
C LEU A 195 15.71 -6.16 6.09
N THR A 196 14.75 -6.34 5.19
CA THR A 196 14.93 -6.03 3.77
C THR A 196 15.19 -4.54 3.59
N ILE A 197 14.40 -3.67 4.22
CA ILE A 197 14.58 -2.21 4.16
C ILE A 197 15.96 -1.80 4.68
N SER A 198 16.38 -2.33 5.84
CA SER A 198 17.73 -2.06 6.37
C SER A 198 18.83 -2.49 5.40
N ARG A 199 18.70 -3.64 4.75
CA ARG A 199 19.68 -4.08 3.73
C ARG A 199 19.73 -3.14 2.52
N LEU A 200 18.58 -2.62 2.08
CA LEU A 200 18.52 -1.66 0.98
C LEU A 200 19.16 -0.31 1.36
N GLN A 201 19.00 0.12 2.62
CA GLN A 201 19.68 1.31 3.16
C GLN A 201 21.19 1.10 3.28
N ASP A 202 21.62 -0.02 3.87
CA ASP A 202 23.04 -0.37 4.07
C ASP A 202 23.80 -0.50 2.74
N SER A 203 23.12 -0.98 1.69
CA SER A 203 23.67 -1.09 0.34
C SER A 203 23.54 0.18 -0.51
N GLY A 204 22.91 1.23 0.01
CA GLY A 204 22.71 2.50 -0.69
C GLY A 204 21.72 2.44 -1.86
N VAL A 205 20.86 1.42 -1.92
CA VAL A 205 19.79 1.32 -2.91
C VAL A 205 18.67 2.32 -2.63
N ILE A 206 18.42 2.61 -1.35
CA ILE A 206 17.51 3.66 -0.88
C ILE A 206 18.21 4.53 0.18
N PRO A 207 17.79 5.79 0.39
CA PRO A 207 18.39 6.68 1.37
C PRO A 207 18.21 6.20 2.82
N THR A 208 19.18 6.49 3.69
CA THR A 208 19.15 6.06 5.10
C THR A 208 18.11 6.81 5.92
N GLN A 209 17.69 8.01 5.49
CA GLN A 209 16.60 8.77 6.10
C GLN A 209 15.20 8.23 5.72
N MET A 210 15.09 7.34 4.74
CA MET A 210 13.81 6.76 4.37
C MET A 210 13.30 5.86 5.49
N GLY A 211 12.28 6.32 6.21
CA GLY A 211 11.61 5.59 7.28
C GLY A 211 10.43 4.77 6.77
N ALA A 212 10.21 3.62 7.41
CA ALA A 212 9.05 2.79 7.15
C ALA A 212 8.38 2.33 8.44
N VAL A 213 7.05 2.29 8.44
CA VAL A 213 6.24 1.73 9.53
C VAL A 213 5.22 0.74 8.99
N PHE A 214 4.95 -0.30 9.76
CA PHE A 214 3.98 -1.34 9.44
C PHE A 214 2.82 -1.23 10.42
N ILE A 215 1.62 -0.98 9.91
CA ILE A 215 0.46 -0.72 10.76
C ILE A 215 -0.81 -1.34 10.20
N SER A 216 -1.76 -1.65 11.05
CA SER A 216 -3.07 -2.14 10.60
C SER A 216 -3.86 -1.02 9.92
N PRO A 217 -4.62 -1.32 8.85
CA PRO A 217 -5.59 -0.40 8.26
C PRO A 217 -6.70 0.03 9.24
N ALA A 218 -6.87 -0.67 10.38
CA ALA A 218 -7.77 -0.23 11.45
C ALA A 218 -7.23 0.98 12.25
N VAL A 219 -5.92 1.20 12.21
CA VAL A 219 -5.22 2.31 12.89
C VAL A 219 -4.93 3.45 11.93
N GLU A 220 -4.60 3.14 10.67
CA GLU A 220 -4.34 4.14 9.62
C GLU A 220 -5.29 3.97 8.42
N PRO A 221 -6.44 4.68 8.42
CA PRO A 221 -7.42 4.63 7.34
C PRO A 221 -6.91 5.04 5.96
N VAL A 222 -5.83 5.84 5.86
CA VAL A 222 -5.29 6.22 4.54
C VAL A 222 -4.73 5.00 3.79
N LEU A 223 -4.39 3.90 4.48
CA LEU A 223 -4.06 2.62 3.82
C LEU A 223 -5.18 2.09 2.92
N TRP A 224 -6.44 2.40 3.21
CA TRP A 224 -7.57 1.97 2.37
C TRP A 224 -7.49 2.56 0.95
N SER A 225 -6.80 3.69 0.79
CA SER A 225 -6.60 4.30 -0.52
C SER A 225 -5.62 3.53 -1.39
N ALA A 226 -4.59 2.93 -0.79
CA ALA A 226 -3.66 2.06 -1.50
C ALA A 226 -4.40 0.81 -1.99
N ASP A 227 -5.22 0.18 -1.14
CA ASP A 227 -6.12 -0.94 -1.50
C ASP A 227 -7.08 -0.59 -2.65
N LEU A 228 -7.77 0.56 -2.55
CA LEU A 228 -8.66 1.06 -3.59
C LEU A 228 -7.95 1.32 -4.93
N THR A 229 -6.74 1.88 -4.86
CA THR A 229 -5.95 2.17 -6.07
C THR A 229 -5.37 0.90 -6.68
N ALA A 230 -4.97 -0.08 -5.87
CA ALA A 230 -4.55 -1.41 -6.33
C ALA A 230 -5.70 -2.10 -7.09
N LEU A 231 -6.89 -2.17 -6.47
CA LEU A 231 -8.09 -2.71 -7.10
C LEU A 231 -8.40 -2.04 -8.44
N ARG A 232 -8.24 -0.71 -8.51
CA ARG A 232 -8.47 0.04 -9.75
C ARG A 232 -7.44 -0.33 -10.82
N THR A 233 -6.15 -0.39 -10.48
CA THR A 233 -5.08 -0.70 -11.43
C THR A 233 -5.23 -2.10 -12.00
N GLU A 234 -5.54 -3.10 -11.16
CA GLU A 234 -5.81 -4.47 -11.60
C GLU A 234 -6.95 -4.53 -12.61
N ARG A 235 -8.05 -3.82 -12.34
CA ARG A 235 -9.23 -3.84 -13.22
C ARG A 235 -9.11 -2.99 -14.47
N THR A 236 -8.24 -1.99 -14.46
CA THR A 236 -7.94 -1.22 -15.68
C THR A 236 -7.06 -2.06 -16.63
N SER A 237 -6.23 -2.94 -16.06
CA SER A 237 -5.42 -3.91 -16.81
C SER A 237 -6.25 -5.09 -17.33
N ASP A 238 -7.42 -5.34 -16.76
CA ASP A 238 -8.34 -6.42 -17.14
C ASP A 238 -9.50 -5.86 -17.98
N SER A 239 -9.47 -6.04 -19.31
CA SER A 239 -10.38 -5.35 -20.26
C SER A 239 -11.89 -5.61 -20.06
N ALA A 240 -12.27 -6.51 -19.15
CA ALA A 240 -13.64 -6.95 -18.93
C ALA A 240 -14.50 -6.00 -18.06
N TYR A 241 -13.91 -5.06 -17.31
CA TYR A 241 -14.67 -4.16 -16.42
C TYR A 241 -14.08 -2.74 -16.35
N PRO A 242 -14.42 -1.83 -17.29
CA PRO A 242 -13.97 -0.45 -17.21
C PRO A 242 -14.53 0.22 -15.94
N CYS A 243 -13.64 0.80 -15.13
CA CYS A 243 -14.01 1.60 -13.97
C CYS A 243 -14.69 2.90 -14.44
N PRO A 244 -15.94 3.19 -14.05
CA PRO A 244 -16.70 4.34 -14.56
C PRO A 244 -16.23 5.71 -14.03
N HIS A 245 -15.29 5.74 -13.08
CA HIS A 245 -14.81 6.98 -12.45
C HIS A 245 -13.27 7.01 -12.44
N ALA A 246 -12.69 7.57 -13.50
CA ALA A 246 -11.28 7.95 -13.47
C ALA A 246 -11.09 9.14 -12.51
N PRO A 247 -10.06 9.14 -11.65
CA PRO A 247 -9.74 10.30 -10.83
C PRO A 247 -9.46 11.49 -11.75
N ARG A 248 -9.98 12.67 -11.39
CA ARG A 248 -9.77 13.88 -12.20
C ARG A 248 -8.35 14.46 -12.06
N ARG A 249 -7.51 13.95 -11.12
CA ARG A 249 -6.22 14.55 -10.75
C ARG A 249 -5.03 13.61 -10.50
N ALA A 250 -5.24 12.32 -10.22
CA ALA A 250 -4.11 11.44 -9.89
C ALA A 250 -3.39 10.91 -11.14
N THR A 251 -2.10 11.22 -11.28
CA THR A 251 -1.21 10.53 -12.22
C THR A 251 -0.97 9.10 -11.75
N LEU A 252 -1.28 8.12 -12.60
CA LEU A 252 -1.01 6.70 -12.36
C LEU A 252 0.28 6.31 -13.07
N ALA A 253 1.28 5.86 -12.31
CA ALA A 253 2.47 5.19 -12.82
C ALA A 253 2.36 3.69 -12.53
N ALA A 254 2.27 2.87 -13.57
CA ALA A 254 2.34 1.42 -13.46
C ALA A 254 3.72 0.96 -13.94
N ILE A 255 4.46 0.28 -13.06
CA ILE A 255 5.80 -0.24 -13.29
C ILE A 255 5.72 -1.75 -13.35
N ASN A 256 5.91 -2.29 -14.55
CA ASN A 256 6.05 -3.72 -14.75
C ASN A 256 7.51 -4.11 -14.60
N ILE A 257 7.84 -4.93 -13.60
CA ILE A 257 9.24 -5.34 -13.41
C ILE A 257 9.74 -6.17 -14.60
N SER A 258 8.88 -6.92 -15.29
CA SER A 258 9.29 -7.65 -16.50
C SER A 258 9.70 -6.75 -17.69
N ASP A 259 9.31 -5.46 -17.67
CA ASP A 259 9.75 -4.47 -18.66
C ASP A 259 11.11 -3.83 -18.28
N TYR A 260 11.54 -4.01 -17.03
CA TYR A 260 12.87 -3.68 -16.55
C TYR A 260 13.67 -4.96 -16.39
N ALA A 261 14.54 -5.29 -17.35
CA ALA A 261 15.53 -6.35 -17.16
C ALA A 261 16.51 -5.96 -16.02
N MET A 262 16.10 -6.10 -14.77
CA MET A 262 16.93 -5.89 -13.59
C MET A 262 17.66 -7.18 -13.27
N THR A 263 18.82 -7.35 -13.90
CA THR A 263 19.84 -8.32 -13.46
C THR A 263 20.50 -7.79 -12.19
N TRP A 264 19.90 -7.99 -11.01
CA TRP A 264 20.52 -7.66 -9.73
C TRP A 264 20.17 -8.64 -8.62
N PHE A 265 20.73 -9.84 -8.71
CA PHE A 265 21.21 -10.60 -7.56
C PHE A 265 22.46 -11.38 -8.00
N PRO A 266 23.64 -11.25 -7.35
CA PRO A 266 24.62 -12.32 -7.45
C PRO A 266 23.98 -13.54 -6.80
N ALA A 267 23.92 -14.64 -7.56
CA ALA A 267 23.53 -15.93 -7.02
C ALA A 267 24.33 -16.17 -5.72
N SER A 268 23.63 -16.45 -4.62
CA SER A 268 24.26 -16.98 -3.43
C SER A 268 25.04 -18.22 -3.86
N ASP A 269 26.36 -18.16 -3.74
CA ASP A 269 27.25 -19.28 -4.03
C ASP A 269 26.85 -20.45 -3.09
N PRO A 270 26.46 -21.62 -3.58
CA PRO A 270 26.03 -22.73 -2.73
C PRO A 270 27.20 -23.49 -2.08
N SER A 271 28.32 -22.81 -1.79
CA SER A 271 29.42 -23.37 -1.02
C SER A 271 29.89 -22.41 0.07
N GLU A 272 29.28 -22.52 1.25
CA GLU A 272 29.93 -22.40 2.57
C GLU A 272 29.09 -23.09 3.65
#